data_AF-A0A1Z9G9Y5-F1
#
_entry.id   AF-A0A1Z9G9Y5-F1
#
_cell.length_a   1.000
_cell.length_b   1.000
_cell.length_c   1.000
_cell.angle_alpha   90.00
_cell.angle_beta   90.00
_cell.angle_gamma   90.00
#
_symmetry.space_group_name_H-M   'P 1'
#
loop_
_entity.id
_entity.type
_entity.pdbx_description
1 polymer ?
#
loop_
_entity_poly.entity_id
_entity_poly.type
_entity_poly.pdbx_seq_one_letter_code
_entity_poly.pdbx_strand_id
1 'polypeptide(L)'
;MSMEVYEKIGENLNSIVKIKNYQVAPLYPKGKPGTNDKSVREFRLQLINKNDDTSQAVIDHLKMQLRKDTSLESVTFNSISPNSSKFPSYSFTFSGLKFDIIIARGANAGEKFEVRTVKTLDTYFKTRTDNETSEVVNMMSESYAPFANAEIVGAVQRTGSTKKEGVPIDKLGAIIGDIILTDNQGGEWYISLKDINGNTFSSYSGAASLFDREGNLQPNSAGATFLKTFGVDLNKVQAGFDERGNINKVRPKLAVPRANAREIEKIFNRAWGMNYFYVRRMRTGWKVFWLGKTKLDKLSQNIKIDDIRYPSSKSKQITILCSNTVEDYVIELRNSKAGEYPNDTKFKVKK
;
A
#
# COMPACT_ATOMS: atom_id res chain seq x y z
N MET A 1 12.84 34.76 4.75
CA MET A 1 12.31 34.42 6.09
C MET A 1 13.42 33.69 6.84
N SER A 2 13.80 34.13 8.05
CA SER A 2 14.89 33.51 8.81
C SER A 2 14.50 32.11 9.31
N MET A 3 15.50 31.27 9.61
CA MET A 3 15.25 29.92 10.16
C MET A 3 14.53 29.94 11.51
N GLU A 4 14.66 31.02 12.27
CA GLU A 4 13.99 31.25 13.57
C GLU A 4 12.47 31.44 13.41
N VAL A 5 12.02 32.09 12.34
CA VAL A 5 10.59 32.28 12.09
C VAL A 5 9.89 30.95 11.81
N TYR A 6 10.51 30.06 11.04
CA TYR A 6 9.95 28.73 10.79
C TYR A 6 9.90 27.86 12.05
N GLU A 7 10.89 28.00 12.93
CA GLU A 7 10.89 27.34 14.23
C GLU A 7 9.73 27.84 15.10
N LYS A 8 9.51 29.17 15.16
CA LYS A 8 8.39 29.76 15.87
C LYS A 8 7.03 29.30 15.35
N ILE A 9 6.88 29.20 14.03
CA ILE A 9 5.67 28.63 13.41
C ILE A 9 5.47 27.19 13.87
N GLY A 10 6.52 26.37 13.88
CA GLY A 10 6.47 25.00 14.37
C GLY A 10 6.07 24.90 15.84
N GLU A 11 6.62 25.76 16.71
CA GLU A 11 6.26 25.85 18.13
C GLU A 11 4.80 26.23 18.33
N ASN A 12 4.31 27.24 17.60
CA ASN A 12 2.92 27.68 17.66
C ASN A 12 1.96 26.59 17.16
N LEU A 13 2.31 25.90 16.08
CA LEU A 13 1.54 24.74 15.62
C LEU A 13 1.52 23.65 16.69
N ASN A 14 2.66 23.38 17.33
CA ASN A 14 2.76 22.43 18.42
C ASN A 14 1.82 22.77 19.59
N SER A 15 1.78 24.01 20.04
CA SER A 15 0.93 24.43 21.14
C SER A 15 -0.57 24.28 20.81
N ILE A 16 -0.95 24.53 19.56
CA ILE A 16 -2.33 24.36 19.07
C ILE A 16 -2.75 22.89 19.07
N VAL A 17 -1.90 21.99 18.58
CA VAL A 17 -2.32 20.60 18.28
C VAL A 17 -2.06 19.62 19.42
N LYS A 18 -1.24 19.99 20.41
CA LYS A 18 -0.89 19.14 21.57
C LYS A 18 -2.11 18.66 22.34
N ILE A 19 -3.11 19.52 22.52
CA ILE A 19 -4.37 19.18 23.21
C ILE A 19 -5.20 18.12 22.46
N LYS A 20 -4.87 17.84 21.20
CA LYS A 20 -5.51 16.79 20.37
C LYS A 20 -4.62 15.58 20.17
N ASN A 21 -3.64 15.34 21.05
CA ASN A 21 -2.70 14.21 20.96
C ASN A 21 -1.77 14.29 19.73
N TYR A 22 -1.41 15.49 19.29
CA TYR A 22 -0.53 15.71 18.15
C TYR A 22 0.68 16.59 18.48
N GLN A 23 1.75 16.45 17.71
CA GLN A 23 2.89 17.35 17.72
C GLN A 23 3.49 17.46 16.32
N VAL A 24 4.11 18.59 15.99
CA VAL A 24 5.06 18.71 14.88
C VAL A 24 6.18 17.71 15.11
N ALA A 25 6.56 17.00 14.03
CA ALA A 25 7.61 15.99 14.06
C ALA A 25 8.90 16.56 14.68
N PRO A 26 9.40 16.00 15.80
CA PRO A 26 10.55 16.54 16.52
C PRO A 26 11.84 16.59 15.70
N LEU A 27 11.95 15.75 14.66
CA LEU A 27 13.09 15.76 13.73
C LEU A 27 13.08 16.96 12.79
N TYR A 28 11.92 17.60 12.58
CA TYR A 28 11.75 18.73 11.66
C TYR A 28 10.90 19.83 12.32
N PRO A 29 11.35 20.40 13.44
CA PRO A 29 10.57 21.38 14.19
C PRO A 29 10.37 22.67 13.37
N LYS A 30 11.26 22.97 12.44
CA LYS A 30 11.20 24.13 11.52
C LYS A 30 10.43 23.84 10.23
N GLY A 31 9.82 22.66 10.11
CA GLY A 31 9.35 22.13 8.84
C GLY A 31 10.51 21.92 7.84
N LYS A 32 10.18 21.43 6.64
CA LYS A 32 11.16 21.24 5.56
C LYS A 32 10.57 21.69 4.22
N PRO A 33 11.38 21.91 3.18
CA PRO A 33 10.85 22.08 1.83
C PRO A 33 9.95 20.89 1.46
N GLY A 34 8.85 21.18 0.77
CA GLY A 34 7.82 20.21 0.43
C GLY A 34 8.41 19.01 -0.32
N THR A 35 7.88 17.83 -0.02
CA THR A 35 8.39 16.59 -0.59
C THR A 35 8.23 16.58 -2.11
N ASN A 36 7.07 17.03 -2.62
CA ASN A 36 6.76 17.08 -4.05
C ASN A 36 6.86 18.50 -4.62
N ASP A 37 6.37 19.50 -3.89
CA ASP A 37 6.46 20.90 -4.27
C ASP A 37 7.49 21.63 -3.38
N LYS A 38 8.66 21.92 -3.95
CA LYS A 38 9.76 22.57 -3.23
C LYS A 38 9.48 24.04 -2.89
N SER A 39 8.46 24.66 -3.49
CA SER A 39 8.04 26.03 -3.17
C SER A 39 7.24 26.13 -1.87
N VAL A 40 6.81 24.99 -1.32
CA VAL A 40 6.01 24.90 -0.10
C VAL A 40 6.89 24.54 1.08
N ARG A 41 6.61 25.10 2.27
CA ARG A 41 7.16 24.63 3.53
C ARG A 41 6.19 23.63 4.17
N GLU A 42 6.61 22.37 4.31
CA GLU A 42 5.78 21.35 4.97
C GLU A 42 6.11 21.22 6.46
N PHE A 43 5.07 21.20 7.29
CA PHE A 43 5.12 20.79 8.69
C PHE A 43 4.36 19.48 8.83
N ARG A 44 5.02 18.43 9.32
CA ARG A 44 4.38 17.13 9.53
C ARG A 44 3.98 16.99 10.98
N LEU A 45 2.68 16.83 11.22
CA LEU A 45 2.14 16.47 12.52
C LEU A 45 2.14 14.96 12.69
N GLN A 46 2.47 14.48 13.89
CA GLN A 46 2.43 13.09 14.29
C GLN A 46 1.74 12.94 15.65
N LEU A 47 1.17 11.76 15.91
CA LEU A 47 0.58 11.46 17.22
C LEU A 47 1.64 11.48 18.31
N ILE A 48 1.28 11.99 19.50
CA ILE A 48 2.08 11.86 20.71
C ILE A 48 1.93 10.43 21.24
N ASN A 49 0.70 10.02 21.54
CA ASN A 49 0.32 8.64 21.78
C ASN A 49 -0.14 7.99 20.48
N LYS A 50 0.73 7.19 19.87
CA LYS A 50 0.49 6.51 18.58
C LYS A 50 -0.66 5.49 18.60
N ASN A 51 -1.11 5.08 19.79
CA ASN A 51 -2.17 4.08 19.92
C ASN A 51 -3.58 4.69 19.85
N ASP A 52 -3.70 6.00 20.06
CA ASP A 52 -4.96 6.74 20.08
C ASP A 52 -5.07 7.64 18.85
N ASP A 53 -5.81 7.19 17.83
CA ASP A 53 -5.97 7.93 16.58
C ASP A 53 -7.01 9.04 16.73
N THR A 54 -6.53 10.24 17.05
CA THR A 54 -7.33 11.47 17.17
C THR A 54 -7.29 12.33 15.89
N SER A 55 -6.94 11.74 14.74
CA SER A 55 -6.70 12.48 13.49
C SER A 55 -7.90 13.33 13.05
N GLN A 56 -9.13 12.81 13.20
CA GLN A 56 -10.32 13.60 12.88
C GLN A 56 -10.47 14.80 13.82
N ALA A 57 -10.24 14.61 15.12
CA ALA A 57 -10.32 15.67 16.11
C ALA A 57 -9.29 16.79 15.89
N VAL A 58 -8.08 16.46 15.45
CA VAL A 58 -7.08 17.49 15.10
C VAL A 58 -7.41 18.19 13.79
N ILE A 59 -7.97 17.49 12.79
CA ILE A 59 -8.42 18.09 11.53
C ILE A 59 -9.49 19.15 11.80
N ASP A 60 -10.48 18.82 12.62
CA ASP A 60 -11.57 19.74 12.97
C ASP A 60 -11.06 20.89 13.83
N HIS A 61 -10.13 20.62 14.76
CA HIS A 61 -9.50 21.67 15.57
C HIS A 61 -8.70 22.66 14.70
N LEU A 62 -7.85 22.17 13.82
CA LEU A 62 -7.07 23.01 12.89
C LEU A 62 -7.98 23.80 11.96
N LYS A 63 -9.09 23.23 11.48
CA LYS A 63 -10.10 23.95 10.69
C LYS A 63 -10.56 25.22 11.41
N MET A 64 -10.88 25.09 12.70
CA MET A 64 -11.35 26.21 13.51
C MET A 64 -10.25 27.24 13.75
N GLN A 65 -9.03 26.79 14.05
CA GLN A 65 -7.91 27.70 14.37
C GLN A 65 -7.46 28.47 13.13
N LEU A 66 -7.24 27.78 12.00
CA LEU A 66 -6.77 28.40 10.76
C LEU A 66 -7.81 29.36 10.16
N ARG A 67 -9.11 29.11 10.35
CA ARG A 67 -10.17 30.03 9.90
C ARG A 67 -10.31 31.28 10.74
N LYS A 68 -9.89 31.25 12.00
CA LYS A 68 -9.92 32.43 12.89
C LYS A 68 -8.79 33.41 12.57
N ASP A 69 -7.72 32.92 11.97
CA ASP A 69 -6.57 33.73 11.63
C ASP A 69 -6.78 34.45 10.29
N THR A 70 -7.12 35.74 10.36
CA THR A 70 -7.37 36.59 9.20
C THR A 70 -6.10 36.94 8.42
N SER A 71 -4.92 36.61 8.95
CA SER A 71 -3.64 36.82 8.25
C SER A 71 -3.32 35.71 7.25
N LEU A 72 -4.08 34.61 7.28
CA LEU A 72 -3.89 33.47 6.39
C LEU A 72 -4.72 33.64 5.12
N GLU A 73 -4.07 33.42 3.99
CA GLU A 73 -4.70 33.40 2.68
C GLU A 73 -4.88 31.95 2.21
N SER A 74 -5.89 31.69 1.38
CA SER A 74 -6.02 30.44 0.63
C SER A 74 -6.13 29.15 1.47
N VAL A 75 -6.63 29.23 2.72
CA VAL A 75 -6.74 28.07 3.62
C VAL A 75 -7.62 26.99 3.00
N THR A 76 -6.99 25.88 2.59
CA THR A 76 -7.64 24.79 1.87
C THR A 76 -7.38 23.47 2.60
N PHE A 77 -8.45 22.73 2.87
CA PHE A 77 -8.32 21.35 3.34
C PHE A 77 -8.11 20.41 2.15
N ASN A 78 -7.06 19.59 2.22
CA ASN A 78 -6.79 18.54 1.25
C ASN A 78 -7.06 17.19 1.90
N SER A 79 -7.98 16.41 1.33
CA SER A 79 -8.20 15.02 1.76
C SER A 79 -6.95 14.14 1.57
N ILE A 80 -6.07 14.53 0.64
CA ILE A 80 -4.71 14.01 0.46
C ILE A 80 -3.80 15.21 0.18
N SER A 81 -2.77 15.40 0.99
CA SER A 81 -1.80 16.49 0.88
C SER A 81 -1.10 16.51 -0.49
N PRO A 82 -0.82 17.69 -1.06
CA PRO A 82 0.02 17.80 -2.25
C PRO A 82 1.45 17.27 -2.01
N ASN A 83 1.91 17.27 -0.76
CA ASN A 83 3.23 16.80 -0.34
C ASN A 83 3.22 15.43 0.39
N SER A 84 2.07 14.74 0.43
CA SER A 84 1.97 13.36 0.93
C SER A 84 1.04 12.52 0.08
N SER A 85 1.48 11.32 -0.28
CA SER A 85 0.62 10.36 -1.00
C SER A 85 -0.44 9.68 -0.12
N LYS A 86 -0.41 9.88 1.20
CA LYS A 86 -1.18 9.10 2.19
C LYS A 86 -2.03 9.94 3.14
N PHE A 87 -1.57 11.15 3.49
CA PHE A 87 -2.12 11.88 4.63
C PHE A 87 -2.88 13.13 4.20
N PRO A 88 -3.97 13.52 4.89
CA PRO A 88 -4.64 14.79 4.67
C PRO A 88 -3.76 15.96 5.13
N SER A 89 -4.09 17.17 4.68
CA SER A 89 -3.44 18.39 5.14
C SER A 89 -4.32 19.62 5.11
N TYR A 90 -3.83 20.69 5.72
CA TYR A 90 -4.24 22.05 5.39
C TYR A 90 -3.11 22.76 4.66
N SER A 91 -3.40 23.30 3.49
CA SER A 91 -2.49 24.21 2.78
C SER A 91 -2.98 25.65 2.93
N PHE A 92 -2.07 26.59 3.09
CA PHE A 92 -2.38 28.02 3.19
C PHE A 92 -1.18 28.87 2.78
N THR A 93 -1.41 30.15 2.55
CA THR A 93 -0.40 31.15 2.28
C THR A 93 -0.33 32.13 3.45
N PHE A 94 0.87 32.47 3.88
CA PHE A 94 1.11 33.50 4.90
C PHE A 94 2.31 34.35 4.48
N SER A 95 2.11 35.67 4.40
CA SER A 95 3.13 36.63 3.94
C SER A 95 3.77 36.22 2.61
N GLY A 96 2.95 35.78 1.64
CA GLY A 96 3.41 35.34 0.32
C GLY A 96 4.12 33.98 0.27
N LEU A 97 4.30 33.30 1.40
CA LEU A 97 4.88 31.96 1.46
C LEU A 97 3.81 30.88 1.61
N LYS A 98 4.02 29.74 0.93
CA LYS A 98 3.10 28.61 0.95
C LYS A 98 3.49 27.60 2.02
N PHE A 99 2.49 27.12 2.74
CA PHE A 99 2.63 26.15 3.82
C PHE A 99 1.71 24.96 3.60
N ASP A 100 2.14 23.79 4.09
CA ASP A 100 1.32 22.58 4.12
C ASP A 100 1.49 21.84 5.46
N ILE A 101 0.42 21.75 6.23
CA ILE A 101 0.38 21.03 7.51
C ILE A 101 -0.12 19.61 7.24
N ILE A 102 0.81 18.66 7.13
CA ILE A 102 0.51 17.25 6.86
C ILE A 102 0.13 16.56 8.16
N ILE A 103 -1.04 15.93 8.20
CA ILE A 103 -1.60 15.31 9.41
C ILE A 103 -1.41 13.79 9.33
N ALA A 104 -0.32 13.28 9.90
CA ALA A 104 -0.09 11.83 9.92
C ALA A 104 -1.13 11.14 10.82
N ARG A 105 -1.71 10.04 10.33
CA ARG A 105 -2.63 9.21 11.12
C ARG A 105 -1.85 8.19 11.95
N GLY A 106 -2.48 7.65 12.98
CA GLY A 106 -1.91 6.53 13.75
C GLY A 106 -1.72 5.29 12.89
N ALA A 107 -1.01 4.31 13.47
CA ALA A 107 -0.89 2.99 12.86
C ALA A 107 -2.29 2.45 12.57
N ASN A 108 -2.55 2.10 11.30
CA ASN A 108 -3.83 1.50 10.94
C ASN A 108 -3.96 0.11 11.59
N ALA A 109 -5.16 -0.48 11.59
CA ALA A 109 -5.38 -1.78 12.23
C ALA A 109 -4.41 -2.87 11.75
N GLY A 110 -4.01 -2.84 10.48
CA GLY A 110 -3.01 -3.76 9.93
C GLY A 110 -1.61 -3.54 10.50
N GLU A 111 -1.15 -2.29 10.56
CA GLU A 111 0.16 -1.93 11.15
C GLU A 111 0.21 -2.25 12.66
N LYS A 112 -0.89 -2.04 13.40
CA LYS A 112 -1.00 -2.47 14.80
C LYS A 112 -0.95 -3.99 14.94
N PHE A 113 -1.60 -4.73 14.03
CA PHE A 113 -1.57 -6.18 14.01
C PHE A 113 -0.16 -6.72 13.72
N GLU A 114 0.54 -6.15 12.73
CA GLU A 114 1.93 -6.50 12.40
C GLU A 114 2.87 -6.27 13.60
N VAL A 115 2.85 -5.08 14.20
CA VAL A 115 3.71 -4.76 15.36
C VAL A 115 3.44 -5.69 16.54
N ARG A 116 2.16 -5.97 16.84
CA ARG A 116 1.79 -6.92 17.90
C ARG A 116 2.31 -8.32 17.58
N THR A 117 2.14 -8.79 16.35
CA THR A 117 2.54 -10.14 15.93
C THR A 117 4.06 -10.32 16.00
N VAL A 118 4.83 -9.31 15.58
CA VAL A 118 6.31 -9.32 15.73
C VAL A 118 6.71 -9.47 17.20
N LYS A 119 6.11 -8.68 18.09
CA LYS A 119 6.43 -8.74 19.52
C LYS A 119 6.07 -10.08 20.14
N THR A 120 4.92 -10.66 19.76
CA THR A 120 4.51 -11.99 20.23
C THR A 120 5.46 -13.07 19.72
N LEU A 121 5.84 -13.05 18.43
CA LEU A 121 6.83 -13.98 17.86
C LEU A 121 8.18 -13.90 18.56
N ASP A 122 8.72 -12.69 18.74
CA ASP A 122 10.01 -12.48 19.43
C ASP A 122 9.98 -13.01 20.87
N THR A 123 8.88 -12.77 21.59
CA THR A 123 8.68 -13.29 22.95
C THR A 123 8.54 -14.81 22.96
N TYR A 124 7.81 -15.37 21.99
CA TYR A 124 7.62 -16.82 21.86
C TYR A 124 8.96 -17.53 21.62
N PHE A 125 9.83 -17.02 20.75
CA PHE A 125 11.13 -17.68 20.51
C PHE A 125 12.05 -17.66 21.74
N LYS A 126 11.90 -16.67 22.64
CA LYS A 126 12.65 -16.56 23.90
C LYS A 126 12.07 -17.40 25.05
N THR A 127 10.75 -17.52 25.12
CA THR A 127 10.06 -18.08 26.30
C THR A 127 9.29 -19.36 26.03
N ARG A 128 8.91 -19.59 24.77
CA ARG A 128 8.02 -20.67 24.30
C ARG A 128 6.63 -20.65 24.95
N THR A 129 6.15 -19.47 25.35
CA THR A 129 4.87 -19.28 26.06
C THR A 129 3.84 -18.51 25.22
N ASP A 130 3.32 -19.13 24.15
CA ASP A 130 2.13 -18.62 23.43
C ASP A 130 1.54 -19.72 22.51
N ASN A 131 0.32 -20.18 22.80
CA ASN A 131 -0.28 -21.31 22.08
C ASN A 131 -0.63 -20.97 20.62
N GLU A 132 -1.14 -19.76 20.35
CA GLU A 132 -1.51 -19.34 18.98
C GLU A 132 -0.25 -19.20 18.10
N THR A 133 0.83 -18.65 18.64
CA THR A 133 2.11 -18.54 17.94
C THR A 133 2.77 -19.90 17.78
N SER A 134 2.63 -20.80 18.76
CA SER A 134 3.09 -22.18 18.64
C SER A 134 2.44 -22.90 17.46
N GLU A 135 1.12 -22.76 17.29
CA GLU A 135 0.40 -23.29 16.13
C GLU A 135 1.01 -22.77 14.81
N VAL A 136 1.20 -21.45 14.69
CA VAL A 136 1.77 -20.84 13.49
C VAL A 136 3.20 -21.35 13.21
N VAL A 137 4.06 -21.41 14.23
CA VAL A 137 5.44 -21.88 14.09
C VAL A 137 5.49 -23.37 13.72
N ASN A 138 4.61 -24.19 14.29
CA ASN A 138 4.51 -25.61 13.91
C ASN A 138 4.11 -25.75 12.44
N MET A 139 3.10 -25.00 11.97
CA MET A 139 2.72 -25.02 10.55
C MET A 139 3.85 -24.51 9.64
N MET A 140 4.67 -23.54 10.08
CA MET A 140 5.86 -23.12 9.34
C MET A 140 6.86 -24.27 9.21
N SER A 141 7.19 -24.93 10.32
CA SER A 141 8.10 -26.10 10.37
C SER A 141 7.62 -27.24 9.48
N GLU A 142 6.34 -27.58 9.54
CA GLU A 142 5.72 -28.60 8.68
C GLU A 142 5.79 -28.23 7.20
N SER A 143 5.69 -26.94 6.87
CA SER A 143 5.69 -26.50 5.48
C SER A 143 7.09 -26.42 4.84
N TYR A 144 8.17 -26.41 5.63
CA TYR A 144 9.54 -26.37 5.13
C TYR A 144 10.56 -26.94 6.10
N ALA A 145 11.04 -28.15 5.81
CA ALA A 145 11.96 -28.90 6.68
C ALA A 145 13.23 -28.13 7.10
N PRO A 146 13.88 -27.32 6.24
CA PRO A 146 15.04 -26.54 6.68
C PRO A 146 14.72 -25.54 7.81
N PHE A 147 13.51 -24.99 7.85
CA PHE A 147 13.11 -24.10 8.96
C PHE A 147 12.85 -24.88 10.25
N ALA A 148 12.31 -26.10 10.17
CA ALA A 148 12.10 -26.95 11.35
C ALA A 148 13.40 -27.27 12.11
N ASN A 149 14.53 -27.28 11.38
CA ASN A 149 15.86 -27.52 11.95
C ASN A 149 16.58 -26.22 12.38
N ALA A 150 16.00 -25.05 12.12
CA ALA A 150 16.60 -23.78 12.47
C ALA A 150 16.21 -23.36 13.89
N GLU A 151 17.21 -23.03 14.71
CA GLU A 151 16.96 -22.44 16.03
C GLU A 151 16.79 -20.94 15.90
N ILE A 152 15.54 -20.47 15.88
CA ILE A 152 15.22 -19.03 15.83
C ILE A 152 15.49 -18.36 17.17
N VAL A 153 16.28 -17.27 17.14
CA VAL A 153 16.71 -16.50 18.32
C VAL A 153 16.13 -15.10 18.39
N GLY A 154 15.51 -14.60 17.32
CA GLY A 154 14.90 -13.27 17.31
C GLY A 154 13.91 -13.05 16.17
N ALA A 155 13.02 -12.08 16.38
CA ALA A 155 12.10 -11.59 15.36
C ALA A 155 12.06 -10.07 15.34
N VAL A 156 12.17 -9.48 14.15
CA VAL A 156 12.10 -8.03 13.95
C VAL A 156 11.18 -7.65 12.80
N GLN A 157 10.59 -6.46 12.87
CA GLN A 157 9.85 -5.92 11.74
C GLN A 157 10.84 -5.53 10.64
N ARG A 158 10.52 -5.86 9.38
CA ARG A 158 11.34 -5.41 8.26
C ARG A 158 11.21 -3.90 8.10
N THR A 159 12.35 -3.22 8.00
CA THR A 159 12.43 -1.81 7.61
C THR A 159 13.03 -1.70 6.22
N GLY A 160 12.44 -0.90 5.33
CA GLY A 160 13.04 -0.62 4.02
C GLY A 160 12.04 -0.53 2.87
N SER A 161 12.57 -0.37 1.66
CA SER A 161 11.77 -0.22 0.45
C SER A 161 10.99 -1.51 0.12
N THR A 162 9.77 -1.35 -0.39
CA THR A 162 8.95 -2.43 -0.97
C THR A 162 9.07 -2.48 -2.50
N LYS A 163 9.98 -1.71 -3.09
CA LYS A 163 10.15 -1.65 -4.56
C LYS A 163 10.64 -3.00 -5.07
N LYS A 164 9.75 -3.70 -5.79
CA LYS A 164 10.07 -4.99 -6.41
C LYS A 164 10.86 -4.84 -7.71
N GLU A 165 10.70 -3.75 -8.46
CA GLU A 165 11.29 -3.58 -9.80
C GLU A 165 12.82 -3.76 -9.80
N GLY A 166 13.35 -4.53 -10.76
CA GLY A 166 14.79 -4.83 -10.90
C GLY A 166 15.34 -5.93 -9.98
N VAL A 167 14.62 -6.32 -8.91
CA VAL A 167 15.07 -7.35 -7.96
C VAL A 167 14.91 -8.75 -8.56
N PRO A 168 15.85 -9.71 -8.44
CA PRO A 168 15.61 -11.10 -8.84
C PRO A 168 14.44 -11.78 -8.08
N ILE A 169 13.74 -12.75 -8.69
CA ILE A 169 12.54 -13.38 -8.08
C ILE A 169 12.88 -14.08 -6.76
N ASP A 170 14.02 -14.76 -6.71
CA ASP A 170 14.57 -15.45 -5.53
C ASP A 170 14.96 -14.51 -4.38
N LYS A 171 15.10 -13.22 -4.66
CA LYS A 171 15.37 -12.17 -3.66
C LYS A 171 14.11 -11.41 -3.23
N LEU A 172 12.95 -11.69 -3.82
CA LEU A 172 11.73 -10.98 -3.50
C LEU A 172 11.19 -11.30 -2.10
N GLY A 173 11.50 -12.46 -1.52
CA GLY A 173 11.07 -12.80 -0.15
C GLY A 173 11.52 -11.75 0.88
N ALA A 174 12.77 -11.31 0.80
CA ALA A 174 13.31 -10.24 1.63
C ALA A 174 12.65 -8.87 1.39
N ILE A 175 12.01 -8.67 0.23
CA ILE A 175 11.29 -7.43 -0.11
C ILE A 175 9.81 -7.48 0.28
N ILE A 176 9.23 -8.67 0.24
CA ILE A 176 7.80 -8.93 0.51
C ILE A 176 7.53 -9.21 1.97
N GLY A 177 8.51 -9.75 2.70
CA GLY A 177 8.41 -10.04 4.12
C GLY A 177 8.08 -8.79 4.94
N ASP A 178 7.15 -8.96 5.86
CA ASP A 178 6.78 -7.98 6.87
C ASP A 178 7.63 -8.18 8.15
N ILE A 179 8.06 -9.42 8.40
CA ILE A 179 8.86 -9.85 9.56
C ILE A 179 10.11 -10.58 9.08
N ILE A 180 11.24 -10.36 9.76
CA ILE A 180 12.49 -11.12 9.63
C ILE A 180 12.69 -11.90 10.92
N LEU A 181 12.82 -13.22 10.82
CA LEU A 181 13.34 -14.05 11.91
C LEU A 181 14.83 -14.30 11.67
N THR A 182 15.61 -14.33 12.73
CA THR A 182 17.03 -14.66 12.68
C THR A 182 17.29 -15.94 13.46
N ASP A 183 18.00 -16.88 12.84
CA ASP A 183 18.46 -18.09 13.51
C ASP A 183 19.81 -17.91 14.21
N ASN A 184 20.20 -18.88 15.04
CA ASN A 184 21.45 -18.89 15.80
C ASN A 184 22.71 -18.95 14.91
N GLN A 185 22.58 -19.21 13.61
CA GLN A 185 23.66 -19.19 12.61
C GLN A 185 23.70 -17.87 11.83
N GLY A 186 22.79 -16.93 12.13
CA GLY A 186 22.66 -15.66 11.42
C GLY A 186 21.87 -15.74 10.11
N GLY A 187 21.22 -16.88 9.84
CA GLY A 187 20.30 -17.04 8.72
C GLY A 187 19.01 -16.24 8.92
N GLU A 188 18.51 -15.64 7.84
CA GLU A 188 17.28 -14.84 7.84
C GLU A 188 16.11 -15.59 7.21
N TRP A 189 14.97 -15.53 7.88
CA TRP A 189 13.71 -16.11 7.45
C TRP A 189 12.64 -15.04 7.34
N TYR A 190 12.06 -14.89 6.16
CA TYR A 190 11.10 -13.83 5.89
C TYR A 190 9.67 -14.33 6.03
N ILE A 191 8.80 -13.56 6.67
CA ILE A 191 7.37 -13.84 6.79
C ILE A 191 6.59 -12.69 6.17
N SER A 192 5.72 -12.98 5.20
CA SER A 192 4.67 -12.06 4.78
C SER A 192 3.39 -12.37 5.55
N LEU A 193 2.94 -11.41 6.35
CA LEU A 193 1.83 -11.55 7.28
C LEU A 193 0.57 -10.90 6.70
N LYS A 194 -0.56 -11.59 6.79
CA LYS A 194 -1.86 -11.05 6.37
C LYS A 194 -2.90 -11.30 7.46
N ASP A 195 -3.59 -10.23 7.86
CA ASP A 195 -4.71 -10.32 8.79
C ASP A 195 -5.96 -10.91 8.11
N ILE A 196 -7.02 -11.13 8.88
CA ILE A 196 -8.29 -11.69 8.40
C ILE A 196 -8.97 -10.86 7.29
N ASN A 197 -8.64 -9.57 7.23
CA ASN A 197 -9.16 -8.64 6.23
C ASN A 197 -8.24 -8.53 5.01
N GLY A 198 -6.96 -8.81 5.18
CA GLY A 198 -5.91 -8.77 4.19
C GLY A 198 -6.03 -9.90 3.18
N ASN A 199 -6.52 -9.56 2.00
CA ASN A 199 -6.54 -10.47 0.87
C ASN A 199 -5.55 -10.08 -0.24
N THR A 200 -4.96 -8.89 -0.16
CA THR A 200 -3.97 -8.41 -1.12
C THR A 200 -2.60 -9.03 -0.82
N PHE A 201 -2.02 -9.76 -1.77
CA PHE A 201 -0.68 -10.33 -1.64
C PHE A 201 0.38 -9.59 -2.47
N SER A 202 -0.04 -8.77 -3.44
CA SER A 202 0.88 -7.94 -4.21
C SER A 202 0.22 -6.66 -4.73
N SER A 203 1.05 -5.65 -4.97
CA SER A 203 0.70 -4.47 -5.76
C SER A 203 1.59 -4.42 -6.99
N TYR A 204 1.06 -3.98 -8.12
CA TYR A 204 1.77 -3.90 -9.40
C TYR A 204 1.75 -2.46 -9.92
N SER A 205 2.87 -2.01 -10.49
CA SER A 205 3.01 -0.65 -11.03
C SER A 205 2.46 -0.55 -12.46
N GLY A 206 2.20 0.68 -12.92
CA GLY A 206 1.83 0.94 -14.32
C GLY A 206 0.36 1.31 -14.55
N ALA A 207 -0.55 1.08 -13.58
CA ALA A 207 -1.94 1.52 -13.69
C ALA A 207 -2.07 3.03 -13.99
N ALA A 208 -1.23 3.86 -13.35
CA ALA A 208 -1.23 5.32 -13.54
C ALA A 208 -0.87 5.78 -14.97
N SER A 209 -0.29 4.90 -15.80
CA SER A 209 0.04 5.21 -17.19
C SER A 209 -1.11 4.93 -18.17
N LEU A 210 -2.21 4.32 -17.69
CA LEU A 210 -3.30 3.88 -18.55
C LEU A 210 -4.04 5.04 -19.24
N PHE A 211 -4.13 6.19 -18.59
CA PHE A 211 -4.80 7.39 -19.09
C PHE A 211 -3.85 8.59 -19.04
N ASP A 212 -3.98 9.50 -20.01
CA ASP A 212 -3.40 10.84 -19.92
C ASP A 212 -4.24 11.76 -19.01
N ARG A 213 -3.83 13.03 -18.88
CA ARG A 213 -4.51 14.00 -18.02
C ARG A 213 -5.89 14.38 -18.56
N GLU A 214 -6.08 14.25 -19.86
CA GLU A 214 -7.29 14.56 -20.60
C GLU A 214 -8.28 13.39 -20.63
N GLY A 215 -7.92 12.24 -20.06
CA GLY A 215 -8.80 11.06 -20.00
C GLY A 215 -8.79 10.20 -21.27
N ASN A 216 -7.79 10.35 -22.13
CA ASN A 216 -7.60 9.44 -23.25
C ASN A 216 -6.75 8.24 -22.79
N LEU A 217 -7.27 7.04 -23.07
CA LEU A 217 -6.55 5.79 -22.85
C LEU A 217 -5.30 5.76 -23.73
N GLN A 218 -4.19 5.36 -23.13
CA GLN A 218 -2.88 5.25 -23.77
C GLN A 218 -2.64 3.78 -24.13
N PRO A 219 -2.92 3.32 -25.37
CA PRO A 219 -2.98 1.89 -25.73
C PRO A 219 -1.63 1.17 -25.69
N ASN A 220 -0.54 1.93 -25.69
CA ASN A 220 0.85 1.44 -25.63
C ASN A 220 1.50 1.64 -24.26
N SER A 221 0.74 2.14 -23.27
CA SER A 221 1.24 2.33 -21.91
C SER A 221 1.53 0.98 -21.21
N ALA A 222 2.27 1.04 -20.10
CA ALA A 222 2.49 -0.12 -19.25
C ALA A 222 1.17 -0.66 -18.67
N GLY A 223 0.24 0.22 -18.30
CA GLY A 223 -1.09 -0.13 -17.81
C GLY A 223 -1.93 -0.84 -18.88
N ALA A 224 -1.91 -0.34 -20.12
CA ALA A 224 -2.60 -0.98 -21.24
C ALA A 224 -1.96 -2.33 -21.58
N THR A 225 -0.63 -2.42 -21.62
CA THR A 225 0.08 -3.69 -21.85
C THR A 225 -0.28 -4.73 -20.81
N PHE A 226 -0.32 -4.35 -19.53
CA PHE A 226 -0.79 -5.22 -18.46
C PHE A 226 -2.20 -5.74 -18.73
N LEU A 227 -3.17 -4.87 -19.00
CA LEU A 227 -4.56 -5.27 -19.26
C LEU A 227 -4.69 -6.18 -20.50
N LYS A 228 -3.96 -5.88 -21.58
CA LYS A 228 -3.95 -6.68 -22.80
C LYS A 228 -3.43 -8.10 -22.55
N THR A 229 -2.45 -8.28 -21.66
CA THR A 229 -1.96 -9.61 -21.26
C THR A 229 -3.07 -10.50 -20.70
N PHE A 230 -4.05 -9.92 -20.01
CA PHE A 230 -5.22 -10.64 -19.47
C PHE A 230 -6.39 -10.73 -20.45
N GLY A 231 -6.24 -10.27 -21.70
CA GLY A 231 -7.33 -10.29 -22.70
C GLY A 231 -8.39 -9.21 -22.47
N VAL A 232 -8.08 -8.15 -21.71
CA VAL A 232 -9.02 -7.08 -21.43
C VAL A 232 -9.25 -6.24 -22.68
N ASP A 233 -10.51 -6.13 -23.10
CA ASP A 233 -10.96 -5.17 -24.12
C ASP A 233 -10.80 -3.70 -23.68
N LEU A 234 -9.78 -3.02 -24.19
CA LEU A 234 -9.51 -1.61 -23.90
C LEU A 234 -10.60 -0.66 -24.42
N ASN A 235 -11.40 -1.06 -25.43
CA ASN A 235 -12.51 -0.24 -25.89
C ASN A 235 -13.59 -0.14 -24.81
N LYS A 236 -13.91 -1.26 -24.14
CA LYS A 236 -14.86 -1.28 -23.01
C LYS A 236 -14.33 -0.53 -21.80
N VAL A 237 -13.01 -0.55 -21.58
CA VAL A 237 -12.38 0.28 -20.53
C VAL A 237 -12.57 1.76 -20.82
N GLN A 238 -12.22 2.22 -22.02
CA GLN A 238 -12.41 3.63 -22.42
C GLN A 238 -13.89 4.02 -22.36
N ALA A 239 -14.78 3.21 -22.93
CA ALA A 239 -16.22 3.48 -22.94
C ALA A 239 -16.81 3.62 -21.53
N GLY A 240 -16.41 2.75 -20.60
CA GLY A 240 -16.88 2.82 -19.22
C GLY A 240 -16.41 4.08 -18.49
N PHE A 241 -15.19 4.58 -18.76
CA PHE A 241 -14.74 5.86 -18.19
C PHE A 241 -15.36 7.06 -18.91
N ASP A 242 -15.60 6.98 -20.22
CA ASP A 242 -16.31 8.02 -20.96
C ASP A 242 -17.76 8.17 -20.46
N GLU A 243 -18.46 7.06 -20.21
CA GLU A 243 -19.80 7.05 -19.60
C GLU A 243 -19.78 7.77 -18.24
N ARG A 244 -18.80 7.46 -17.38
CA ARG A 244 -18.66 8.09 -16.05
C ARG A 244 -18.36 9.58 -16.12
N GLY A 245 -17.54 9.97 -17.09
CA GLY A 245 -17.15 11.36 -17.31
C GLY A 245 -18.17 12.17 -18.10
N ASN A 246 -19.29 11.59 -18.52
CA ASN A 246 -20.23 12.16 -19.49
C ASN A 246 -19.51 12.67 -20.77
N ILE A 247 -18.49 11.93 -21.21
CA ILE A 247 -17.68 12.28 -22.38
C ILE A 247 -18.31 11.67 -23.61
N ASN A 248 -18.86 12.51 -24.49
CA ASN A 248 -19.35 12.09 -25.79
C ASN A 248 -18.30 12.41 -26.88
N LYS A 249 -17.28 11.53 -26.99
CA LYS A 249 -16.17 11.67 -27.94
C LYS A 249 -16.03 10.38 -28.75
N VAL A 250 -15.87 10.51 -30.06
CA VAL A 250 -15.53 9.37 -30.92
C VAL A 250 -14.10 8.91 -30.61
N ARG A 251 -13.94 7.64 -30.23
CA ARG A 251 -12.66 7.03 -29.89
C ARG A 251 -12.16 6.14 -31.04
N PRO A 252 -10.84 6.12 -31.33
CA PRO A 252 -10.27 5.14 -32.25
C PRO A 252 -10.55 3.71 -31.77
N LYS A 253 -10.96 2.82 -32.68
CA LYS A 253 -11.19 1.42 -32.35
C LYS A 253 -9.86 0.70 -32.11
N LEU A 254 -9.73 0.08 -30.95
CA LEU A 254 -8.55 -0.70 -30.55
C LEU A 254 -8.77 -2.18 -30.84
N ALA A 255 -7.70 -2.89 -31.21
CA ALA A 255 -7.72 -4.34 -31.32
C ALA A 255 -7.96 -4.98 -29.95
N VAL A 256 -8.79 -6.03 -29.92
CA VAL A 256 -9.07 -6.80 -28.71
C VAL A 256 -8.11 -7.99 -28.66
N PRO A 257 -7.17 -8.03 -27.69
CA PRO A 257 -6.20 -9.11 -27.61
C PRO A 257 -6.83 -10.36 -26.97
N ARG A 258 -6.20 -11.52 -27.24
CA ARG A 258 -6.42 -12.73 -26.43
C ARG A 258 -5.49 -12.72 -25.22
N ALA A 259 -5.92 -13.35 -24.13
CA ALA A 259 -5.07 -13.53 -22.96
C ALA A 259 -3.81 -14.32 -23.32
N ASN A 260 -2.66 -13.92 -22.75
CA ASN A 260 -1.37 -14.55 -22.99
C ASN A 260 -0.91 -15.30 -21.73
N ALA A 261 -1.14 -16.62 -21.72
CA ALA A 261 -0.85 -17.46 -20.55
C ALA A 261 0.60 -17.36 -20.06
N ARG A 262 1.58 -17.30 -20.97
CA ARG A 262 3.01 -17.22 -20.62
C ARG A 262 3.34 -15.89 -19.93
N GLU A 263 2.79 -14.79 -20.40
CA GLU A 263 3.00 -13.48 -19.78
C GLU A 263 2.23 -13.33 -18.47
N ILE A 264 1.03 -13.92 -18.37
CA ILE A 264 0.28 -13.99 -17.11
C ILE A 264 1.11 -14.73 -16.06
N GLU A 265 1.66 -15.90 -16.39
CA GLU A 265 2.51 -16.67 -15.47
C GLU A 265 3.71 -15.85 -14.99
N LYS A 266 4.39 -15.11 -15.87
CA LYS A 266 5.49 -14.20 -15.47
C LYS A 266 5.03 -13.12 -14.48
N ILE A 267 3.87 -12.52 -14.72
CA ILE A 267 3.28 -11.52 -13.82
C ILE A 267 2.97 -12.15 -12.46
N PHE A 268 2.38 -13.34 -12.41
CA PHE A 268 2.09 -14.03 -11.15
C PHE A 268 3.35 -14.46 -10.41
N ASN A 269 4.35 -15.00 -11.12
CA ASN A 269 5.67 -15.31 -10.55
C ASN A 269 6.29 -14.08 -9.88
N ARG A 270 6.18 -12.92 -10.53
CA ARG A 270 6.66 -11.65 -9.99
C ARG A 270 5.83 -11.14 -8.81
N ALA A 271 4.51 -11.27 -8.90
CA ALA A 271 3.59 -10.81 -7.88
C ALA A 271 3.82 -11.56 -6.55
N TRP A 272 3.89 -12.89 -6.65
CA TRP A 272 4.15 -13.77 -5.52
C TRP A 272 5.60 -13.69 -5.01
N GLY A 273 6.61 -13.70 -5.89
CA GLY A 273 8.01 -13.83 -5.49
C GLY A 273 8.34 -15.23 -4.97
N MET A 274 9.46 -15.41 -4.27
CA MET A 274 9.76 -16.66 -3.55
C MET A 274 10.70 -16.42 -2.35
N ASN A 275 10.97 -17.48 -1.61
CA ASN A 275 11.86 -17.54 -0.45
C ASN A 275 11.35 -16.78 0.79
N TYR A 276 10.08 -17.00 1.13
CA TYR A 276 9.48 -16.49 2.37
C TYR A 276 8.29 -17.37 2.79
N PHE A 277 7.88 -17.28 4.04
CA PHE A 277 6.64 -17.85 4.54
C PHE A 277 5.46 -16.92 4.27
N TYR A 278 4.41 -17.43 3.64
CA TYR A 278 3.13 -16.77 3.60
C TYR A 278 2.31 -17.19 4.82
N VAL A 279 1.95 -16.23 5.68
CA VAL A 279 1.18 -16.46 6.90
C VAL A 279 -0.06 -15.59 6.87
N ARG A 280 -1.23 -16.23 6.78
CA ARG A 280 -2.53 -15.53 6.74
C ARG A 280 -3.45 -16.02 7.83
N ARG A 281 -3.99 -15.08 8.61
CA ARG A 281 -5.06 -15.36 9.56
C ARG A 281 -6.38 -15.56 8.80
N MET A 282 -7.04 -16.67 9.06
CA MET A 282 -8.36 -17.01 8.51
C MET A 282 -9.44 -16.83 9.60
N ARG A 283 -10.71 -17.02 9.25
CA ARG A 283 -11.80 -17.04 10.25
C ARG A 283 -11.65 -18.20 11.23
N THR A 284 -11.13 -19.33 10.75
CA THR A 284 -11.03 -20.60 11.48
C THR A 284 -9.59 -21.11 11.48
N GLY A 285 -8.66 -20.32 12.04
CA GLY A 285 -7.25 -20.68 12.18
C GLY A 285 -6.33 -19.93 11.21
N TRP A 286 -5.26 -20.59 10.76
CA TRP A 286 -4.20 -19.99 9.94
C TRP A 286 -4.00 -20.73 8.61
N LYS A 287 -3.55 -20.01 7.59
CA LYS A 287 -3.02 -20.55 6.34
C LYS A 287 -1.54 -20.20 6.28
N VAL A 288 -0.69 -21.21 6.40
CA VAL A 288 0.77 -21.07 6.44
C VAL A 288 1.39 -21.97 5.39
N PHE A 289 2.33 -21.45 4.62
CA PHE A 289 3.18 -22.25 3.76
C PHE A 289 4.47 -21.52 3.36
N TRP A 290 5.53 -22.28 3.12
CA TRP A 290 6.72 -21.78 2.45
C TRP A 290 6.48 -21.54 0.96
N LEU A 291 6.83 -20.35 0.49
CA LEU A 291 6.76 -19.97 -0.91
C LEU A 291 8.11 -20.20 -1.61
N GLY A 292 8.47 -21.47 -1.80
CA GLY A 292 9.58 -21.89 -2.66
C GLY A 292 9.16 -22.05 -4.13
N LYS A 293 10.09 -22.45 -5.00
CA LYS A 293 9.85 -22.61 -6.46
C LYS A 293 8.64 -23.50 -6.78
N THR A 294 8.55 -24.67 -6.14
CA THR A 294 7.45 -25.62 -6.38
C THR A 294 6.09 -25.06 -6.01
N LYS A 295 6.00 -24.31 -4.89
CA LYS A 295 4.73 -23.69 -4.47
C LYS A 295 4.39 -22.50 -5.36
N LEU A 296 5.40 -21.72 -5.76
CA LEU A 296 5.25 -20.61 -6.69
C LEU A 296 4.66 -21.09 -8.02
N ASP A 297 5.22 -22.15 -8.62
CA ASP A 297 4.76 -22.69 -9.90
C ASP A 297 3.29 -23.11 -9.84
N LYS A 298 2.91 -23.82 -8.76
CA LYS A 298 1.51 -24.20 -8.49
C LYS A 298 0.57 -22.99 -8.40
N LEU A 299 1.05 -21.85 -7.91
CA LEU A 299 0.25 -20.64 -7.75
C LEU A 299 0.23 -19.76 -9.01
N SER A 300 1.21 -19.87 -9.91
CA SER A 300 1.39 -18.97 -11.05
C SER A 300 1.07 -19.61 -12.41
N GLN A 301 1.06 -20.93 -12.50
CA GLN A 301 0.79 -21.66 -13.74
C GLN A 301 -0.70 -21.84 -14.00
N ASN A 302 -1.03 -22.00 -15.28
CA ASN A 302 -2.36 -22.34 -15.79
C ASN A 302 -3.47 -21.40 -15.28
N ILE A 303 -3.15 -20.11 -15.14
CA ILE A 303 -4.13 -19.09 -14.77
C ILE A 303 -5.15 -18.94 -15.88
N LYS A 304 -6.41 -19.25 -15.57
CA LYS A 304 -7.57 -19.06 -16.44
C LYS A 304 -8.24 -17.74 -16.11
N ILE A 305 -8.66 -16.99 -17.14
CA ILE A 305 -9.50 -15.80 -16.98
C ILE A 305 -10.96 -16.25 -16.92
N ASP A 306 -11.64 -15.97 -15.81
CA ASP A 306 -13.02 -16.39 -15.59
C ASP A 306 -14.02 -15.29 -15.93
N ASP A 307 -13.71 -14.04 -15.60
CA ASP A 307 -14.56 -12.88 -15.87
C ASP A 307 -13.74 -11.59 -15.90
N ILE A 308 -14.19 -10.60 -16.66
CA ILE A 308 -13.62 -9.25 -16.70
C ILE A 308 -14.76 -8.25 -16.54
N ARG A 309 -14.71 -7.49 -15.44
CA ARG A 309 -15.66 -6.42 -15.15
C ARG A 309 -15.03 -5.09 -15.49
N TYR A 310 -15.72 -4.37 -16.36
CA TYR A 310 -15.30 -3.08 -16.86
C TYR A 310 -15.84 -1.94 -15.97
N PRO A 311 -15.20 -0.76 -16.02
CA PRO A 311 -15.76 0.44 -15.42
C PRO A 311 -17.14 0.75 -16.02
N SER A 312 -17.95 1.47 -15.25
CA SER A 312 -19.31 1.91 -15.62
C SER A 312 -19.69 3.12 -14.79
N SER A 313 -20.84 3.75 -15.07
CA SER A 313 -21.41 4.82 -14.22
C SER A 313 -21.36 4.53 -12.71
N LYS A 314 -21.43 3.26 -12.28
CA LYS A 314 -21.39 2.84 -10.86
C LYS A 314 -20.01 2.41 -10.34
N SER A 315 -19.05 2.11 -11.21
CA SER A 315 -17.73 1.59 -10.80
C SER A 315 -16.59 2.21 -11.59
N LYS A 316 -15.56 2.72 -10.89
CA LYS A 316 -14.29 3.19 -11.49
C LYS A 316 -13.20 2.11 -11.57
N GLN A 317 -13.56 0.86 -11.29
CA GLN A 317 -12.62 -0.25 -11.14
C GLN A 317 -12.71 -1.19 -12.34
N ILE A 318 -11.54 -1.60 -12.84
CA ILE A 318 -11.41 -2.74 -13.76
C ILE A 318 -11.08 -3.96 -12.89
N THR A 319 -11.88 -5.01 -12.98
CA THR A 319 -11.69 -6.23 -12.19
C THR A 319 -11.50 -7.42 -13.10
N ILE A 320 -10.42 -8.18 -12.91
CA ILE A 320 -10.16 -9.44 -13.60
C ILE A 320 -10.29 -10.54 -12.56
N LEU A 321 -11.26 -11.43 -12.76
CA LEU A 321 -11.41 -12.66 -12.01
C LEU A 321 -10.69 -13.76 -12.77
N CYS A 322 -9.80 -14.45 -12.06
CA CYS A 322 -9.00 -15.52 -12.63
C CYS A 322 -8.72 -16.59 -11.59
N SER A 323 -8.42 -17.79 -12.02
CA SER A 323 -8.25 -18.96 -11.14
C SER A 323 -7.22 -19.91 -11.70
N ASN A 324 -6.73 -20.80 -10.85
CA ASN A 324 -6.12 -22.06 -11.28
C ASN A 324 -6.58 -23.19 -10.36
N THR A 325 -5.95 -24.35 -10.43
CA THR A 325 -6.32 -25.53 -9.62
C THR A 325 -6.05 -25.35 -8.13
N VAL A 326 -5.38 -24.29 -7.71
CA VAL A 326 -4.92 -24.07 -6.33
C VAL A 326 -5.61 -22.88 -5.68
N GLU A 327 -5.88 -21.82 -6.43
CA GLU A 327 -6.33 -20.56 -5.86
C GLU A 327 -7.21 -19.76 -6.83
N ASP A 328 -8.18 -19.05 -6.26
CA ASP A 328 -8.97 -18.04 -6.93
C ASP A 328 -8.35 -16.65 -6.70
N TYR A 329 -8.26 -15.87 -7.76
CA TYR A 329 -7.63 -14.56 -7.76
C TYR A 329 -8.57 -13.45 -8.22
N VAL A 330 -8.35 -12.27 -7.64
CA VAL A 330 -8.98 -11.02 -8.06
C VAL A 330 -7.88 -10.00 -8.31
N ILE A 331 -7.82 -9.49 -9.53
CA ILE A 331 -6.93 -8.38 -9.90
C ILE A 331 -7.77 -7.14 -10.10
N GLU A 332 -7.44 -6.06 -9.39
CA GLU A 332 -8.17 -4.81 -9.47
C GLU A 332 -7.23 -3.69 -9.93
N LEU A 333 -7.56 -3.03 -11.04
CA LEU A 333 -7.02 -1.71 -11.35
C LEU A 333 -8.02 -0.68 -10.86
N ARG A 334 -7.57 0.15 -9.92
CA ARG A 334 -8.42 1.10 -9.20
C ARG A 334 -7.71 2.41 -8.98
N ASN A 335 -8.48 3.44 -8.66
CA ASN A 335 -7.92 4.67 -8.10
C ASN A 335 -7.86 4.58 -6.57
N SER A 336 -6.64 4.53 -6.04
CA SER A 336 -6.36 4.56 -4.60
C SER A 336 -6.28 5.97 -4.00
N LYS A 337 -6.40 7.00 -4.84
CA LYS A 337 -6.37 8.43 -4.47
C LYS A 337 -7.68 9.12 -4.89
N ALA A 338 -7.80 10.41 -4.60
CA ALA A 338 -8.83 11.24 -5.21
C ALA A 338 -8.64 11.30 -6.75
N GLY A 339 -9.73 11.26 -7.51
CA GLY A 339 -9.73 11.34 -8.97
C GLY A 339 -10.48 10.20 -9.67
N GLU A 340 -10.46 10.25 -11.00
CA GLU A 340 -11.24 9.34 -11.84
C GLU A 340 -10.45 8.09 -12.24
N TYR A 341 -9.24 8.26 -12.77
CA TYR A 341 -8.51 7.18 -13.44
C TYR A 341 -7.70 6.28 -12.49
N PRO A 342 -7.47 5.00 -12.87
CA PRO A 342 -6.71 4.07 -12.06
C PRO A 342 -5.26 4.51 -11.84
N ASN A 343 -4.73 4.26 -10.64
CA ASN A 343 -3.33 4.51 -10.32
C ASN A 343 -2.66 3.38 -9.53
N ASP A 344 -3.42 2.34 -9.19
CA ASP A 344 -2.98 1.24 -8.36
C ASP A 344 -3.55 -0.08 -8.90
N THR A 345 -2.71 -1.11 -8.96
CA THR A 345 -3.10 -2.47 -9.30
C THR A 345 -2.92 -3.35 -8.09
N LYS A 346 -3.99 -4.02 -7.63
CA LYS A 346 -3.95 -4.97 -6.51
C LYS A 346 -4.18 -6.39 -6.99
N PHE A 347 -3.31 -7.29 -6.55
CA PHE A 347 -3.50 -8.74 -6.66
C PHE A 347 -4.00 -9.28 -5.34
N LYS A 348 -5.13 -9.97 -5.39
CA LYS A 348 -5.79 -10.53 -4.22
C LYS A 348 -6.03 -12.01 -4.40
N VAL A 349 -5.91 -12.73 -3.29
CA VAL A 349 -6.47 -14.07 -3.15
C VAL A 349 -7.94 -13.91 -2.76
N LYS A 350 -8.87 -14.57 -3.46
CA LYS A 350 -10.29 -14.51 -3.13
C LYS A 350 -10.52 -15.08 -1.73
N LYS A 351 -11.51 -14.56 -1.02
CA LYS A 351 -11.80 -14.97 0.36
C LYS A 351 -12.60 -16.26 0.39
#